data_AF-A0A3D0P5Y2-F1
#
_entry.id   AF-A0A3D0P5Y2-F1
#
_cell.length_a   1.000
_cell.length_b   1.000
_cell.length_c   1.000
_cell.angle_alpha   90.00
_cell.angle_beta   90.00
_cell.angle_gamma   90.00
#
_symmetry.space_group_name_H-M   'P 1'
#
loop_
_entity.id
_entity.type
_entity.pdbx_description
1 polymer ?
#
loop_
_entity_poly.entity_id
_entity_poly.type
_entity_poly.pdbx_seq_one_letter_code
_entity_poly.pdbx_strand_id
1 'polypeptide(L)'
;RITFNNHTEEHSSSGIIVSTKTGSTGWLSSIFNMTTGMRKFLEHQEAKRTSVAIRENELMFVVREPFQSKKTQTSITTGVFADGVDLVVESIMPANGVIFSDGIESDFLHFNSGAVATIRTAEEKAHLVLPASPRSA
;
A
#
# COMPACT_ATOMS: atom_id res chain seq x y z
N ARG A 1 -5.03 -2.71 14.03
CA ARG A 1 -3.96 -1.85 14.57
C ARG A 1 -2.82 -1.82 13.59
N ILE A 2 -2.25 -0.65 13.30
CA ILE A 2 -1.14 -0.48 12.36
C ILE A 2 0.06 0.02 13.16
N THR A 3 1.22 -0.60 12.95
CA THR A 3 2.50 -0.16 13.49
C THR A 3 3.46 0.16 12.36
N PHE A 4 3.99 1.37 12.35
CA PHE A 4 4.95 1.84 11.36
C PHE A 4 5.90 2.85 12.00
N ASN A 5 7.21 2.74 11.75
CA ASN A 5 8.25 3.61 12.34
C ASN A 5 8.11 3.80 13.86
N ASN A 6 7.92 2.70 14.61
CA ASN A 6 7.73 2.68 16.06
C ASN A 6 6.48 3.43 16.58
N HIS A 7 5.58 3.85 15.69
CA HIS A 7 4.29 4.43 16.06
C HIS A 7 3.20 3.39 15.80
N THR A 8 2.27 3.29 16.74
CA THR A 8 1.18 2.32 16.69
C THR A 8 -0.14 3.04 16.88
N GLU A 9 -1.12 2.77 16.01
CA GLU A 9 -2.47 3.33 16.16
C GLU A 9 -3.57 2.34 15.76
N GLU A 10 -4.77 2.55 16.29
CA GLU A 10 -5.94 1.74 15.94
C GLU A 10 -6.66 2.35 14.75
N HIS A 11 -6.91 1.52 13.74
CA HIS A 11 -7.56 1.95 12.50
C HIS A 11 -8.93 1.27 12.34
N SER A 12 -9.85 2.04 11.76
CA SER A 12 -11.00 1.52 11.04
C SER A 12 -10.86 2.01 9.60
N SER A 13 -10.86 1.11 8.63
CA SER A 13 -10.57 1.42 7.23
C SER A 13 -11.04 0.28 6.33
N SER A 14 -11.20 0.55 5.04
CA SER A 14 -11.58 -0.48 4.06
C SER A 14 -10.43 -1.41 3.67
N GLY A 15 -9.19 -1.10 4.07
CA GLY A 15 -8.04 -1.98 3.91
C GLY A 15 -6.74 -1.22 3.77
N ILE A 16 -5.67 -1.94 3.47
CA ILE A 16 -4.33 -1.39 3.21
C ILE A 16 -3.86 -1.94 1.88
N ILE A 17 -3.35 -1.08 1.01
CA ILE A 17 -2.62 -1.48 -0.19
C ILE A 17 -1.14 -1.33 0.12
N VAL A 18 -0.34 -2.37 -0.15
CA VAL A 18 1.12 -2.30 -0.17
C VAL A 18 1.58 -2.59 -1.61
N SER A 19 2.53 -1.81 -2.11
CA SER A 19 2.94 -1.88 -3.51
C SER A 19 4.44 -1.75 -3.67
N THR A 20 5.01 -2.57 -4.54
CA THR A 20 6.37 -2.40 -5.07
C THR A 20 6.38 -1.28 -6.12
N LYS A 21 7.57 -0.90 -6.58
CA LYS A 21 7.70 0.02 -7.73
C LYS A 21 6.92 -0.46 -8.95
N THR A 22 7.08 -1.72 -9.35
CA THR A 22 6.37 -2.29 -10.51
C THR A 22 4.86 -2.35 -10.27
N GLY A 23 4.46 -2.78 -9.06
CA GLY A 23 3.06 -2.86 -8.66
C GLY A 23 2.36 -1.50 -8.53
N SER A 24 3.11 -0.40 -8.46
CA SER A 24 2.56 0.95 -8.25
C SER A 24 1.61 1.42 -9.35
N THR A 25 1.72 0.80 -10.54
CA THR A 25 0.82 1.02 -11.67
C THR A 25 -0.55 0.33 -11.52
N GLY A 26 -0.70 -0.59 -10.56
CA GLY A 26 -1.95 -1.27 -10.22
C GLY A 26 -2.85 -0.43 -9.30
N TRP A 27 -3.42 -1.04 -8.26
CA TRP A 27 -4.39 -0.39 -7.36
C TRP A 27 -3.86 0.86 -6.64
N LEU A 28 -2.56 0.96 -6.39
CA LEU A 28 -1.97 2.18 -5.84
C LEU A 28 -2.19 3.38 -6.78
N SER A 29 -2.14 3.18 -8.10
CA SER A 29 -2.42 4.23 -9.08
C SER A 29 -3.87 4.74 -9.00
N SER A 30 -4.83 3.86 -8.70
CA SER A 30 -6.24 4.24 -8.51
C SER A 30 -6.41 5.17 -7.30
N ILE A 31 -5.67 4.93 -6.22
CA ILE A 31 -5.68 5.81 -5.04
C ILE A 31 -5.10 7.18 -5.39
N PHE A 32 -3.98 7.25 -6.12
CA PHE A 32 -3.42 8.53 -6.58
C PHE A 32 -4.35 9.29 -7.52
N ASN A 33 -5.04 8.59 -8.42
CA ASN A 33 -6.04 9.19 -9.32
C ASN A 33 -7.21 9.77 -8.51
N MET A 34 -7.72 9.03 -7.53
CA MET A 34 -8.76 9.51 -6.60
C MET A 34 -8.31 10.76 -5.84
N THR A 35 -7.13 10.73 -5.22
CA THR A 35 -6.57 11.89 -4.49
C THR A 35 -6.41 13.09 -5.42
N THR A 36 -5.91 12.89 -6.64
CA THR A 36 -5.76 13.98 -7.63
C THR A 36 -7.12 14.57 -8.00
N GLY A 37 -8.15 13.74 -8.22
CA GLY A 37 -9.52 14.19 -8.50
C GLY A 37 -10.14 14.98 -7.35
N MET A 38 -9.99 14.50 -6.11
CA MET A 38 -10.47 15.21 -4.92
C MET A 38 -9.78 16.57 -4.76
N ARG A 39 -8.47 16.63 -4.95
CA ARG A 39 -7.71 17.89 -4.89
C ARG A 39 -8.15 18.87 -5.98
N LYS A 40 -8.29 18.40 -7.22
CA LYS A 40 -8.81 19.23 -8.33
C LYS A 40 -10.18 19.83 -8.00
N PHE A 41 -11.07 19.05 -7.38
CA PHE A 41 -12.38 19.53 -6.96
C PHE A 41 -12.30 20.59 -5.86
N LEU A 42 -11.50 20.36 -4.81
CA LEU A 42 -11.39 21.26 -3.65
C LEU A 42 -10.58 22.53 -3.95
N GLU A 43 -9.53 22.43 -4.76
CA GLU A 43 -8.60 23.53 -5.05
C GLU A 43 -9.04 24.36 -6.27
N HIS A 44 -10.07 23.92 -7.02
CA HIS A 44 -10.55 24.56 -8.26
C HIS A 44 -9.45 24.84 -9.29
N GLN A 45 -8.39 24.03 -9.30
CA GLN A 45 -7.24 24.16 -10.18
C GLN A 45 -6.87 22.80 -10.78
N GLU A 46 -6.19 22.82 -11.92
CA GLU A 46 -5.58 21.61 -12.46
C GLU A 46 -4.54 21.08 -11.47
N ALA A 47 -4.89 20.01 -10.77
CA ALA A 47 -3.98 19.31 -9.89
C ALA A 47 -3.00 18.52 -10.76
N LYS A 48 -1.69 18.81 -10.63
CA LYS A 48 -0.66 17.92 -11.18
C LYS A 48 -0.88 16.52 -10.63
N ARG A 49 -0.71 15.52 -11.50
CA ARG A 49 -0.80 14.10 -11.10
C ARG A 49 0.10 13.88 -9.89
N THR A 50 -0.51 13.46 -8.78
CA THR A 50 0.24 13.12 -7.58
C THR A 50 0.82 11.73 -7.79
N SER A 51 2.14 11.60 -7.65
CA SER A 51 2.83 10.31 -7.70
C SER A 51 4.04 10.36 -6.79
N VAL A 52 4.34 9.24 -6.14
CA VAL A 52 5.56 9.08 -5.35
C VAL A 52 6.54 8.21 -6.13
N ALA A 53 7.80 8.65 -6.21
CA ALA A 53 8.86 7.86 -6.81
C ALA A 53 9.30 6.78 -5.82
N ILE A 54 8.81 5.55 -6.01
CA ILE A 54 9.21 4.36 -5.26
C ILE A 54 10.47 3.79 -5.93
N ARG A 55 11.53 3.54 -5.15
CA ARG A 55 12.76 2.88 -5.62
C ARG A 55 12.58 1.36 -5.76
N GLU A 56 13.51 0.70 -6.43
CA GLU A 56 13.42 -0.76 -6.69
C GLU A 56 13.38 -1.60 -5.41
N ASN A 57 14.01 -1.14 -4.33
CA ASN A 57 14.05 -1.80 -3.02
C ASN A 57 13.12 -1.14 -2.00
N GLU A 58 12.08 -0.45 -2.46
CA GLU A 58 11.10 0.20 -1.59
C GLU A 58 9.71 -0.37 -1.80
N LEU A 59 8.96 -0.38 -0.71
CA LEU A 59 7.53 -0.59 -0.68
C LEU A 59 6.85 0.72 -0.30
N MET A 60 5.67 0.96 -0.85
CA MET A 60 4.77 2.00 -0.39
C MET A 60 3.48 1.37 0.10
N PHE A 61 3.01 1.77 1.28
CA PHE A 61 1.66 1.44 1.72
C PHE A 61 0.76 2.67 1.72
N VAL A 62 -0.54 2.44 1.52
CA VAL A 62 -1.60 3.42 1.71
C VAL A 62 -2.78 2.76 2.40
N VAL A 63 -3.36 3.43 3.39
CA VAL A 63 -4.60 3.02 4.05
C VAL A 63 -5.76 3.52 3.20
N ARG A 64 -6.68 2.62 2.84
CA ARG A 64 -7.87 2.93 2.07
C ARG A 64 -8.99 3.40 2.99
N GLU A 65 -9.58 4.55 2.67
CA GLU A 65 -10.76 5.08 3.36
C GLU A 65 -10.57 5.10 4.89
N PRO A 66 -9.49 5.71 5.42
CA PRO A 66 -9.23 5.74 6.86
C PRO A 66 -10.33 6.51 7.60
N PHE A 67 -11.01 5.86 8.54
CA PHE A 67 -12.09 6.42 9.33
C PHE A 67 -11.61 6.86 10.72
N GLN A 68 -11.71 8.16 10.98
CA GLN A 68 -11.39 8.75 12.28
C GLN A 68 -12.60 8.70 13.21
N SER A 69 -12.39 8.26 14.45
CA SER A 69 -13.43 8.22 15.49
C SER A 69 -12.86 8.61 16.85
N LYS A 70 -13.66 8.48 17.91
CA LYS A 70 -13.14 8.62 19.30
C LYS A 70 -12.11 7.54 19.67
N LYS A 71 -12.13 6.39 18.98
CA LYS A 71 -11.25 5.25 19.27
C LYS A 71 -10.16 5.04 18.21
N THR A 72 -10.42 5.42 16.96
CA THR A 72 -9.54 5.16 15.82
C THR A 72 -8.86 6.43 15.30
N GLN A 73 -7.62 6.27 14.88
CA GLN A 73 -6.75 7.33 14.40
C GLN A 73 -6.54 7.23 12.89
N THR A 74 -5.96 8.29 12.32
CA THR A 74 -5.67 8.44 10.89
C THR A 74 -4.34 9.17 10.66
N SER A 75 -3.41 9.09 11.62
CA SER A 75 -2.09 9.70 11.48
C SER A 75 -1.15 8.82 10.66
N ILE A 76 -1.32 7.50 10.66
CA ILE A 76 -0.58 6.53 9.85
C ILE A 76 -1.43 6.13 8.63
N THR A 77 -1.46 6.96 7.60
CA THR A 77 -2.28 6.69 6.38
C THR A 77 -1.46 6.29 5.16
N THR A 78 -0.15 6.54 5.18
CA THR A 78 0.75 6.26 4.06
C THR A 78 2.19 6.21 4.54
N GLY A 79 3.05 5.51 3.81
CA GLY A 79 4.48 5.50 4.07
C GLY A 79 5.25 4.77 2.98
N VAL A 80 6.51 5.20 2.77
CA VAL A 80 7.50 4.49 1.96
C VAL A 80 8.52 3.88 2.91
N PHE A 81 8.89 2.62 2.68
CA PHE A 81 9.81 1.89 3.54
C PHE A 81 10.63 0.89 2.75
N ALA A 82 11.78 0.54 3.31
CA ALA A 82 12.76 -0.38 2.75
C ALA A 82 13.44 -1.12 3.91
N ASP A 83 14.38 -1.99 3.56
CA ASP A 83 15.23 -2.81 4.42
C ASP A 83 15.37 -2.30 5.87
N GLY A 84 15.05 -3.17 6.83
CA GLY A 84 15.12 -2.88 8.27
C GLY A 84 13.92 -2.11 8.84
N VAL A 85 12.94 -1.75 8.00
CA VAL A 85 11.66 -1.17 8.44
C VAL A 85 10.52 -2.11 8.07
N ASP A 86 9.78 -2.56 9.08
CA ASP A 86 8.60 -3.39 8.91
C ASP A 86 7.32 -2.55 9.02
N LEU A 87 6.33 -2.84 8.17
CA LEU A 87 4.94 -2.48 8.42
C LEU A 87 4.27 -3.66 9.11
N VAL A 88 3.78 -3.46 10.34
CA VAL A 88 3.08 -4.51 11.10
C VAL A 88 1.61 -4.16 11.21
N VAL A 89 0.75 -5.09 10.80
CA VAL A 89 -0.70 -4.94 10.85
C VAL A 89 -1.26 -6.06 11.72
N GLU A 90 -2.00 -5.70 12.76
CA GLU A 90 -2.75 -6.63 13.59
C GLU A 90 -4.24 -6.46 13.27
N SER A 91 -4.91 -7.56 12.94
CA SER A 91 -6.34 -7.53 12.67
C SER A 91 -7.14 -7.49 13.96
N ILE A 92 -8.15 -6.61 13.97
CA ILE A 92 -9.21 -6.55 14.99
C ILE A 92 -10.57 -6.91 14.35
N MET A 93 -10.57 -7.37 13.10
CA MET A 93 -11.79 -7.76 12.39
C MET A 93 -12.29 -9.12 12.92
N PRO A 94 -13.53 -9.26 13.40
CA PRO A 94 -14.00 -10.53 13.95
C PRO A 94 -14.10 -11.63 12.88
N ALA A 95 -14.42 -11.27 11.64
CA ALA A 95 -14.57 -12.19 10.52
C ALA A 95 -14.32 -11.46 9.18
N ASN A 96 -14.17 -12.22 8.10
CA ASN A 96 -14.03 -11.75 6.71
C ASN A 96 -12.79 -10.86 6.44
N GLY A 97 -11.83 -10.82 7.35
CA GLY A 97 -10.53 -10.22 7.04
C GLY A 97 -9.75 -11.14 6.10
N VAL A 98 -9.14 -10.57 5.07
CA VAL A 98 -8.36 -11.30 4.07
C VAL A 98 -7.09 -10.55 3.70
N ILE A 99 -6.04 -11.29 3.35
CA ILE A 99 -4.84 -10.80 2.67
C ILE A 99 -4.70 -11.59 1.38
N PHE A 100 -4.51 -10.90 0.26
CA PHE A 100 -4.26 -11.52 -1.04
C PHE A 100 -3.27 -10.63 -1.82
N SER A 101 -2.65 -11.19 -2.86
CA SER A 101 -1.66 -10.51 -3.69
C SER A 101 -2.07 -10.46 -5.15
N ASP A 102 -1.46 -9.54 -5.90
CA ASP A 102 -1.58 -9.42 -7.36
C ASP A 102 -3.02 -9.32 -7.93
N GLY A 103 -3.98 -8.95 -7.08
CA GLY A 103 -5.39 -8.86 -7.44
C GLY A 103 -6.12 -10.21 -7.54
N ILE A 104 -5.52 -11.29 -7.05
CA ILE A 104 -6.10 -12.65 -7.09
C ILE A 104 -6.87 -12.92 -5.79
N GLU A 105 -8.10 -12.41 -5.70
CA GLU A 105 -8.90 -12.50 -4.46
C GLU A 105 -9.29 -13.93 -4.07
N SER A 106 -9.33 -14.87 -5.04
CA SER A 106 -9.63 -16.27 -4.76
C SER A 106 -8.50 -17.01 -4.03
N ASP A 107 -7.29 -16.46 -4.05
CA ASP A 107 -6.12 -16.98 -3.35
C ASP A 107 -5.76 -16.02 -2.22
N PHE A 108 -6.31 -16.29 -1.04
CA PHE A 108 -6.20 -15.38 0.10
C PHE A 108 -5.88 -16.12 1.40
N LEU A 109 -5.25 -15.40 2.31
CA LEU A 109 -5.06 -15.79 3.70
C LEU A 109 -6.14 -15.14 4.57
N HIS A 110 -6.72 -15.92 5.49
CA HIS A 110 -7.61 -15.36 6.51
C HIS A 110 -6.85 -14.42 7.45
N PHE A 111 -7.43 -13.26 7.70
CA PHE A 111 -6.84 -12.19 8.50
C PHE A 111 -7.84 -11.62 9.51
N ASN A 112 -8.39 -12.51 10.34
CA ASN A 112 -9.35 -12.19 11.39
C ASN A 112 -8.63 -11.83 12.71
N SER A 113 -9.40 -11.47 13.73
CA SER A 113 -8.92 -10.95 15.01
C SER A 113 -7.84 -11.85 15.63
N GLY A 114 -6.73 -11.23 16.05
CA GLY A 114 -5.57 -11.91 16.60
C GLY A 114 -4.52 -12.31 15.56
N ALA A 115 -4.82 -12.24 14.26
CA ALA A 115 -3.83 -12.40 13.20
C ALA A 115 -2.92 -11.16 13.11
N VAL A 116 -1.62 -11.40 12.89
CA VAL A 116 -0.62 -10.36 12.69
C VAL A 116 0.10 -10.62 11.37
N ALA A 117 0.11 -9.62 10.50
CA ALA A 117 0.85 -9.62 9.25
C ALA A 117 2.03 -8.66 9.38
N THR A 118 3.21 -9.13 9.00
CA THR A 118 4.40 -8.29 8.91
C THR A 118 4.84 -8.21 7.47
N ILE A 119 4.89 -6.99 6.94
CA ILE A 119 5.19 -6.70 5.55
C ILE A 119 6.56 -6.01 5.48
N ARG A 120 7.43 -6.53 4.62
CA ARG A 120 8.79 -6.06 4.40
C ARG A 120 9.24 -6.33 2.97
N THR A 121 10.35 -5.72 2.58
CA THR A 121 11.03 -6.03 1.31
C THR A 121 11.49 -7.49 1.32
N ALA A 122 11.25 -8.20 0.22
CA ALA A 122 11.76 -9.56 0.04
C ALA A 122 13.26 -9.53 -0.30
N GLU A 123 13.99 -10.57 0.12
CA GLU A 123 15.39 -10.74 -0.27
C GLU A 123 15.50 -11.14 -1.75
N GLU A 124 14.51 -11.90 -2.22
CA GLU A 124 14.39 -12.39 -3.57
C GLU A 124 13.95 -11.29 -4.54
N LYS A 125 14.60 -11.24 -5.71
CA LYS A 125 14.29 -10.28 -6.77
C LYS A 125 13.86 -10.98 -8.04
N ALA A 126 12.80 -10.47 -8.66
CA ALA A 126 12.40 -10.89 -9.99
C ALA A 126 13.32 -10.28 -11.04
N HIS A 127 13.95 -11.12 -11.87
CA HIS A 127 14.81 -10.70 -12.97
C HIS A 127 14.05 -10.79 -14.30
N LEU A 128 13.76 -9.64 -14.90
CA LEU A 128 13.12 -9.58 -16.22
C LEU A 128 14.15 -9.81 -17.33
N VAL A 129 13.96 -10.86 -18.13
CA VAL A 129 14.76 -11.10 -19.33
C VAL A 129 14.19 -10.27 -20.47
N LEU A 130 14.98 -9.32 -20.97
CA LEU A 130 14.58 -8.45 -22.09
C LEU A 130 15.05 -9.05 -23.42
N PRO A 131 14.27 -8.90 -24.51
CA PRO A 131 14.74 -9.22 -25.85
C PRO A 131 16.02 -8.41 -26.16
N ALA A 132 16.95 -9.01 -26.91
CA ALA A 132 18.12 -8.28 -27.38
C ALA A 132 17.67 -7.07 -28.20
N SER A 133 18.15 -5.88 -27.85
CA SER A 133 17.88 -4.67 -28.64
C SER A 133 18.39 -4.90 -30.07
N PRO A 134 17.64 -4.47 -31.11
CA PRO A 134 18.14 -4.56 -32.48
C PRO A 134 19.48 -3.84 -32.55
N ARG A 135 20.51 -4.52 -33.07
CA ARG A 135 21.80 -3.88 -33.34
C ARG A 135 21.52 -2.71 -34.28
N SER A 136 21.90 -1.50 -33.87
CA SER A 136 21.95 -0.35 -34.77
C SER A 136 22.82 -0.74 -35.97
N ALA A 137 22.23 -0.71 -37.17
CA ALA A 137 22.96 -0.83 -38.42
C ALA A 137 23.82 0.41 -38.67
#